data_AF-A0A2X2LWF6-F1
#
_entry.id   AF-A0A2X2LWF6-F1
#
_cell.length_a   1.000
_cell.length_b   1.000
_cell.length_c   1.000
_cell.angle_alpha   90.00
_cell.angle_beta   90.00
_cell.angle_gamma   90.00
#
_symmetry.space_group_name_H-M   'P 1'
#
loop_
_entity.id
_entity.type
_entity.pdbx_description
1 polymer ?
#
loop_
_entity_poly.entity_id
_entity_poly.type
_entity_poly.pdbx_seq_one_letter_code
_entity_poly.pdbx_strand_id
1 'polypeptide(L)'
;MIAPNKENNHLLTEASLFEKYKIISDNHPEYWSSLKNNILNIYEKAQFLSINDVHTSIKLIEMNQGISFLPIYITKNSNYNISVINTKILQAPISFTYIYSKKENPEILAFIKSFKKYIANEQL
;
A
#
# COMPACT_ATOMS: atom_id res chain seq x y z
N MET A 1 5.64 -4.23 1.46
CA MET A 1 4.89 -4.62 0.25
C MET A 1 3.78 -5.59 0.65
N ILE A 2 2.62 -5.54 0.00
CA ILE A 2 1.51 -6.47 0.24
C ILE A 2 1.51 -7.54 -0.86
N ALA A 3 1.37 -8.79 -0.45
CA ALA A 3 1.39 -9.96 -1.34
C ALA A 3 0.24 -10.94 -0.99
N PRO A 4 -0.05 -11.92 -1.86
CA PRO A 4 -1.00 -12.98 -1.54
C PRO A 4 -0.51 -13.74 -0.29
N ASN A 5 -1.43 -14.04 0.63
CA ASN A 5 -1.13 -14.81 1.82
C ASN A 5 -0.91 -16.29 1.47
N LYS A 6 0.32 -16.63 1.07
CA LYS A 6 0.78 -17.99 0.80
C LYS A 6 2.06 -18.22 1.59
N GLU A 7 2.16 -19.38 2.25
CA GLU A 7 3.25 -19.72 3.17
C GLU A 7 4.64 -19.48 2.56
N ASN A 8 4.82 -19.76 1.27
CA ASN A 8 6.11 -19.64 0.62
C ASN A 8 6.48 -18.21 0.18
N ASN A 9 5.53 -17.26 0.11
CA ASN A 9 5.82 -15.92 -0.39
C ASN A 9 6.76 -15.14 0.54
N HIS A 10 6.73 -15.40 1.85
CA HIS A 10 7.63 -14.79 2.84
C HIS A 10 9.08 -15.26 2.73
N LEU A 11 9.32 -16.37 2.04
CA LEU A 11 10.64 -16.96 1.82
C LEU A 11 11.28 -16.48 0.50
N LEU A 12 10.48 -15.85 -0.37
CA LEU A 12 10.96 -15.38 -1.67
C LEU A 12 11.74 -14.07 -1.54
N THR A 13 12.73 -13.90 -2.41
CA THR A 13 13.39 -12.61 -2.59
C THR A 13 12.46 -11.61 -3.30
N GLU A 14 12.74 -10.31 -3.17
CA GLU A 14 12.02 -9.27 -3.93
C GLU A 14 12.08 -9.51 -5.44
N ALA A 15 13.25 -9.87 -5.97
CA ALA A 15 13.41 -10.22 -7.38
C ALA A 15 12.47 -11.37 -7.79
N SER A 16 12.44 -12.45 -7.00
CA SER A 16 11.57 -13.59 -7.26
C SER A 16 10.08 -13.21 -7.19
N LEU A 17 9.71 -12.27 -6.32
CA LEU A 17 8.33 -11.77 -6.24
C LEU A 17 7.97 -10.92 -7.46
N PHE A 18 8.86 -10.04 -7.92
CA PHE A 18 8.65 -9.19 -9.10
C PHE A 18 8.70 -9.96 -10.43
N GLU A 19 9.38 -11.10 -10.47
CA GLU A 19 9.33 -12.04 -11.60
C GLU A 19 8.02 -12.84 -11.60
N LYS A 20 7.56 -13.26 -10.41
CA LYS A 20 6.35 -14.09 -10.26
C LYS A 20 5.05 -13.32 -10.44
N TYR A 21 5.01 -12.04 -10.04
CA TYR A 21 3.78 -11.25 -9.96
C TYR A 21 3.92 -9.90 -10.65
N LYS A 22 2.83 -9.46 -11.29
CA LYS A 22 2.70 -8.06 -11.68
C LYS A 22 2.53 -7.18 -10.45
N ILE A 23 3.13 -5.99 -10.50
CA ILE A 23 2.98 -4.95 -9.49
C ILE A 23 1.73 -4.13 -9.82
N ILE A 24 0.70 -4.28 -9.00
CA ILE A 24 -0.51 -3.47 -9.08
C ILE A 24 -0.17 -2.07 -8.57
N SER A 25 -0.38 -1.08 -9.42
CA SER A 25 0.13 0.29 -9.25
C SER A 25 -0.94 1.33 -9.55
N ASP A 26 -0.65 2.59 -9.22
CA ASP A 26 -1.50 3.77 -9.43
C ASP A 26 -2.78 3.82 -8.58
N ASN A 27 -2.92 2.88 -7.63
CA ASN A 27 -4.03 2.82 -6.67
C ASN A 27 -3.98 3.94 -5.61
N HIS A 28 -2.90 4.73 -5.60
CA HIS A 28 -2.75 5.93 -4.78
C HIS A 28 -1.86 6.95 -5.50
N PRO A 29 -2.36 8.12 -5.92
CA PRO A 29 -1.74 8.92 -6.98
C PRO A 29 -0.37 9.53 -6.65
N GLU A 30 -0.01 9.72 -5.37
CA GLU A 30 1.17 10.53 -5.03
C GLU A 30 2.53 9.82 -5.19
N TYR A 31 2.69 8.54 -4.82
CA TYR A 31 4.03 7.93 -4.71
C TYR A 31 4.42 7.04 -5.91
N TRP A 32 3.47 6.66 -6.76
CA TRP A 32 3.70 5.62 -7.76
C TRP A 32 4.68 6.02 -8.88
N SER A 33 4.73 7.29 -9.27
CA SER A 33 5.67 7.75 -10.31
C SER A 33 7.12 7.52 -9.88
N SER A 34 7.50 8.01 -8.68
CA SER A 34 8.84 7.80 -8.13
C SER A 34 9.12 6.32 -7.83
N LEU A 35 8.14 5.60 -7.25
CA LEU A 35 8.30 4.20 -6.90
C LEU A 35 8.50 3.30 -8.12
N LYS A 36 7.77 3.53 -9.23
CA LYS A 36 7.97 2.80 -10.49
C LYS A 36 9.40 2.95 -11.00
N ASN A 37 9.92 4.17 -11.01
CA ASN A 37 11.29 4.44 -11.42
C ASN A 37 12.30 3.72 -10.53
N ASN A 38 12.13 3.79 -9.20
CA ASN A 38 13.02 3.11 -8.25
C ASN A 38 13.00 1.59 -8.44
N ILE A 39 11.82 1.00 -8.66
CA ILE A 39 11.68 -0.43 -8.92
C ILE A 39 12.38 -0.80 -10.22
N LEU A 40 12.12 -0.08 -11.32
CA LEU A 40 12.71 -0.39 -12.63
C LEU A 40 14.23 -0.22 -12.66
N ASN A 41 14.78 0.70 -11.87
CA ASN A 41 16.22 0.88 -11.73
C ASN A 41 16.93 -0.31 -11.06
N ILE A 42 16.21 -1.10 -10.26
CA ILE A 42 16.77 -2.27 -9.53
C ILE A 42 16.34 -3.58 -10.20
N TYR A 43 15.11 -3.62 -10.70
CA TYR A 43 14.41 -4.79 -11.23
C TYR A 43 13.83 -4.46 -12.61
N GLU A 44 14.69 -4.36 -13.62
CA GLU A 44 14.33 -3.91 -14.99
C GLU A 44 13.19 -4.71 -15.64
N LYS A 45 13.02 -5.98 -15.26
CA LYS A 45 11.99 -6.88 -15.80
C LYS A 45 10.65 -6.80 -15.06
N ALA A 46 10.54 -5.97 -14.03
CA ALA A 46 9.32 -5.83 -13.25
C ALA A 46 8.15 -5.36 -14.14
N GLN A 47 7.02 -6.04 -14.03
CA GLN A 47 5.81 -5.72 -14.80
C GLN A 47 4.79 -5.00 -13.93
N PHE A 48 4.10 -4.01 -14.50
CA PHE A 48 3.10 -3.22 -13.79
C PHE A 48 1.69 -3.45 -14.36
N LEU A 49 0.69 -3.42 -13.49
CA LEU A 49 -0.72 -3.36 -13.81
C LEU A 49 -1.29 -2.09 -13.17
N SER A 50 -1.80 -1.16 -13.97
CA SER A 50 -2.38 0.09 -13.46
C SER A 50 -3.82 -0.14 -13.01
N ILE A 51 -4.11 0.10 -11.73
CA ILE A 51 -5.43 0.01 -11.10
C ILE A 51 -5.56 1.20 -10.16
N ASN A 52 -6.55 2.05 -10.38
CA ASN A 52 -6.74 3.28 -9.61
C ASN A 52 -7.52 3.09 -8.29
N ASP A 53 -8.05 1.89 -8.04
CA ASP A 53 -8.84 1.56 -6.85
C ASP A 53 -8.11 0.59 -5.91
N VAL A 54 -7.99 0.98 -4.63
CA VAL A 54 -7.32 0.19 -3.59
C VAL A 54 -8.06 -1.13 -3.34
N HIS A 55 -9.40 -1.14 -3.33
CA HIS A 55 -10.16 -2.36 -3.04
C HIS A 55 -10.03 -3.40 -4.16
N THR A 56 -10.08 -2.96 -5.41
CA THR A 56 -9.81 -3.80 -6.58
C THR A 56 -8.41 -4.37 -6.52
N SER A 57 -7.43 -3.56 -6.12
CA SER A 57 -6.04 -4.00 -5.94
C SER A 57 -5.92 -5.10 -4.89
N ILE A 58 -6.57 -4.95 -3.74
CA ILE A 58 -6.60 -5.98 -2.68
C ILE A 58 -7.22 -7.27 -3.22
N LYS A 59 -8.37 -7.20 -3.90
CA LYS A 59 -9.03 -8.39 -4.47
C LYS A 59 -8.16 -9.13 -5.47
N LEU A 60 -7.45 -8.42 -6.34
CA LEU A 60 -6.49 -9.01 -7.27
C LEU A 60 -5.32 -9.72 -6.54
N ILE A 61 -4.83 -9.14 -5.44
CA ILE A 61 -3.81 -9.78 -4.60
C ILE A 61 -4.34 -11.07 -3.97
N GLU A 62 -5.55 -11.05 -3.39
CA GLU A 62 -6.20 -12.24 -2.83
C GLU A 62 -6.38 -13.34 -3.89
N MET A 63 -6.68 -12.95 -5.14
CA MET A 63 -6.81 -13.83 -6.29
C MET A 63 -5.46 -14.27 -6.90
N ASN A 64 -4.33 -13.97 -6.25
CA ASN A 64 -2.98 -14.27 -6.73
C ASN A 64 -2.60 -13.63 -8.07
N GLN A 65 -3.23 -12.51 -8.44
CA GLN A 65 -3.00 -11.81 -9.72
C GLN A 65 -1.93 -10.73 -9.64
N GLY A 66 -1.40 -10.44 -8.44
CA GLY A 66 -0.36 -9.44 -8.29
C GLY A 66 0.08 -9.21 -6.85
N ILE A 67 0.98 -8.24 -6.72
CA ILE A 67 1.47 -7.67 -5.46
C ILE A 67 1.38 -6.15 -5.55
N SER A 68 1.38 -5.44 -4.42
CA SER A 68 1.30 -3.97 -4.46
C SER A 68 1.98 -3.32 -3.27
N PHE A 69 2.38 -2.07 -3.43
CA PHE A 69 2.77 -1.21 -2.32
C PHE A 69 1.53 -0.48 -1.84
N LEU A 70 0.92 -1.01 -0.77
CA LEU A 70 -0.24 -0.42 -0.11
C LEU A 70 0.10 -0.05 1.35
N PRO A 71 -0.64 0.91 1.94
CA PRO A 71 -0.49 1.22 3.35
C PRO A 71 -0.68 0.00 4.26
N ILE A 72 0.19 -0.13 5.26
CA ILE A 72 0.20 -1.29 6.19
C ILE A 72 -1.10 -1.38 6.99
N TYR A 73 -1.79 -0.27 7.28
CA TYR A 73 -3.04 -0.30 8.05
C TYR A 73 -4.12 -1.19 7.40
N ILE A 74 -4.05 -1.44 6.09
CA ILE A 74 -4.99 -2.32 5.38
C ILE A 74 -4.94 -3.74 5.95
N THR A 75 -3.80 -4.18 6.49
CA THR A 75 -3.68 -5.52 7.09
C THR A 75 -4.31 -5.63 8.48
N LYS A 76 -4.75 -4.50 9.10
CA LYS A 76 -5.58 -4.54 10.31
C LYS A 76 -6.95 -5.16 10.05
N ASN A 77 -7.42 -5.17 8.79
CA ASN A 77 -8.69 -5.81 8.44
C ASN A 77 -8.49 -7.31 8.24
N SER A 78 -8.94 -8.10 9.23
CA SER A 78 -8.83 -9.56 9.24
C SER A 78 -9.63 -10.26 8.14
N ASN A 79 -10.53 -9.56 7.44
CA ASN A 79 -11.28 -10.13 6.32
C ASN A 79 -10.45 -10.24 5.04
N TYR A 80 -9.26 -9.62 4.98
CA TYR A 80 -8.39 -9.70 3.81
C TYR A 80 -7.39 -10.85 3.92
N ASN A 81 -7.33 -11.70 2.91
CA ASN A 81 -6.37 -12.80 2.82
C ASN A 81 -5.07 -12.35 2.13
N ILE A 82 -4.36 -11.44 2.77
CA ILE A 82 -3.12 -10.82 2.28
C ILE A 82 -2.02 -10.88 3.33
N SER A 83 -0.76 -10.76 2.91
CA SER A 83 0.37 -10.75 3.84
C SER A 83 1.34 -9.60 3.56
N VAL A 84 2.04 -9.17 4.61
CA VAL A 84 3.08 -8.13 4.52
C VAL A 84 4.43 -8.79 4.25
N ILE A 85 5.07 -8.37 3.16
CA ILE A 85 6.46 -8.68 2.84
C ILE A 85 7.30 -7.44 3.13
N ASN A 86 8.26 -7.58 4.06
CA ASN A 86 9.25 -6.54 4.32
C ASN A 86 10.25 -6.50 3.17
N THR A 87 10.30 -5.35 2.50
CA THR A 87 11.30 -5.08 1.47
C THR A 87 12.61 -4.66 2.17
N LYS A 88 13.73 -5.24 1.72
CA LYS A 88 15.09 -4.96 2.20
C LYS A 88 15.82 -3.96 1.31
N ILE A 89 15.60 -4.03 -0.01
CA ILE A 89 16.32 -3.21 -0.99
C ILE A 89 15.52 -1.96 -1.31
N LEU A 90 14.21 -2.13 -1.55
CA LEU A 90 13.30 -1.01 -1.78
C LEU A 90 12.86 -0.38 -0.46
N GLN A 91 13.05 0.93 -0.35
CA GLN A 91 12.40 1.72 0.70
C GLN A 91 10.90 1.80 0.40
N ALA A 92 10.07 1.41 1.36
CA ALA A 92 8.62 1.54 1.24
C ALA A 92 8.24 3.04 1.19
N PRO A 93 7.27 3.42 0.33
CA PRO A 93 6.80 4.79 0.30
C PRO A 93 6.15 5.17 1.63
N ILE A 94 6.43 6.39 2.10
CA ILE A 94 5.76 6.97 3.27
C ILE A 94 4.47 7.63 2.78
N SER A 95 3.34 7.28 3.39
CA SER A 95 2.05 7.91 3.12
C SER A 95 1.67 8.87 4.24
N PHE A 96 1.14 10.03 3.88
CA PHE A 96 0.58 11.00 4.83
C PHE A 96 -0.95 11.07 4.68
N THR A 97 -1.66 11.22 5.80
CA THR A 97 -3.10 11.47 5.79
C THR A 97 -3.34 12.95 6.06
N TYR A 98 -4.00 13.62 5.12
CA TYR A 98 -4.34 15.04 5.23
C TYR A 98 -5.83 15.19 5.53
N ILE A 99 -6.16 16.16 6.39
CA ILE A 99 -7.53 16.63 6.56
C ILE A 99 -7.60 18.01 5.92
N TYR A 100 -8.54 18.18 5.00
CA TYR A 100 -8.80 19.44 4.34
C TYR A 100 -10.28 19.82 4.53
N SER A 101 -10.53 21.08 4.87
CA SER A 101 -11.89 21.62 4.95
C SER A 101 -11.97 22.96 4.24
N LYS A 102 -13.04 23.16 3.46
CA LYS A 102 -13.33 24.44 2.81
C LYS A 102 -13.93 25.47 3.77
N LYS A 103 -14.58 25.01 4.85
CA LYS A 103 -15.28 25.85 5.83
C LYS A 103 -14.70 25.61 7.22
N GLU A 104 -14.76 26.64 8.04
CA GLU A 104 -14.41 26.56 9.45
C GLU A 104 -15.67 26.82 10.28
N ASN A 105 -16.07 25.82 11.06
CA ASN A 105 -17.15 25.94 12.03
C ASN A 105 -16.83 25.09 13.28
N PRO A 106 -17.54 25.31 14.40
CA PRO A 106 -17.26 24.62 15.66
C PRO A 106 -17.31 23.09 15.54
N GLU A 107 -18.23 22.55 14.74
CA GLU A 107 -18.40 21.10 14.55
C GLU A 107 -17.21 20.49 13.78
N ILE A 108 -16.74 21.15 12.73
CA ILE A 108 -15.57 20.75 11.95
C ILE A 108 -14.31 20.80 12.82
N LEU A 109 -14.14 21.86 13.61
CA LEU A 109 -13.00 21.97 14.54
C LEU A 109 -13.05 20.88 15.62
N ALA A 110 -14.23 20.59 16.16
CA ALA A 110 -14.44 19.52 17.13
C ALA A 110 -14.12 18.14 16.53
N PHE A 111 -14.55 17.89 15.28
CA PHE A 111 -14.19 16.68 14.54
C PHE A 111 -12.68 16.58 14.33
N ILE A 112 -12.03 17.61 13.79
CA ILE A 112 -10.58 17.62 13.54
C ILE A 112 -9.80 17.35 14.83
N LYS A 113 -10.19 17.98 15.94
CA LYS A 113 -9.57 17.75 17.25
C LYS A 113 -9.72 16.31 17.72
N SER A 114 -10.92 15.76 17.59
CA SER A 114 -11.22 14.37 18.00
C SER A 114 -10.48 13.36 17.13
N PHE A 115 -10.45 13.58 15.81
CA PHE A 115 -9.74 12.75 14.85
C PHE A 115 -8.22 12.79 15.07
N LYS A 116 -7.63 13.97 15.32
CA LYS A 116 -6.20 14.07 15.67
C LYS A 116 -5.85 13.25 16.91
N LYS A 117 -6.70 13.30 17.94
CA LYS A 117 -6.52 12.48 19.16
C LYS A 117 -6.62 10.98 18.85
N TYR A 118 -7.59 10.58 18.02
CA TYR A 118 -7.75 9.19 17.59
C TYR A 118 -6.52 8.68 16.83
N ILE A 119 -6.04 9.42 15.83
CA ILE A 119 -4.87 9.02 15.03
C ILE A 119 -3.61 8.90 15.89
N ALA A 120 -3.39 9.81 16.85
CA ALA A 120 -2.25 9.74 17.76
C ALA A 120 -2.24 8.45 18.60
N ASN A 121 -3.41 7.89 18.93
CA ASN A 121 -3.51 6.62 19.65
C ASN A 121 -3.32 5.40 18.73
N GLU A 122 -3.69 5.50 17.44
CA GLU A 122 -3.59 4.40 16.47
C GLU A 122 -2.18 4.22 15.85
N GLN A 123 -1.29 5.21 16.04
CA GLN A 123 0.09 5.23 15.55
C GLN A 123 1.12 4.82 16.63
N LEU A 124 0.66 4.51 17.85
CA LEU A 124 1.44 3.89 18.93
C LEU A 124 1.37 2.36 18.83
#